data_AF-A0A1T5J8A2-F1
#
_entry.id   AF-A0A1T5J8A2-F1
#
_cell.length_a   1.000
_cell.length_b   1.000
_cell.length_c   1.000
_cell.angle_alpha   90.00
_cell.angle_beta   90.00
_cell.angle_gamma   90.00
#
_symmetry.space_group_name_H-M   'P 1'
#
loop_
_entity.id
_entity.type
_entity.pdbx_description
1 polymer ?
#
loop_
_entity_poly.entity_id
_entity_poly.type
_entity_poly.pdbx_seq_one_letter_code
_entity_poly.pdbx_strand_id
1 'polypeptide(L)'
;MDIEELVKKHSTSRNELDSLFQSYLRLTFNPGDFSEDEGIKIIYGTNNLLMSLARPFFEYNKFKDTWDNSKFYMNAYGQTLILESKKTNHTFEFGIDREVIYLQSYISYPENFKNMNDGFWRSVLELSNYGDFSFVENAVMGSKETQYFNNKKSNLFRLLRNYFLHEINNLDLESHQRNYDMNLGWFHIKWKFGTPWTEIMKNGSLAFKILYQLHYELWKVSDLRSKKHRRSDTQSTNK
;
A
#
# COMPACT_ATOMS: atom_id res chain seq x y z
N MET A 1 -17.78 -12.92 -12.85
CA MET A 1 -17.72 -13.30 -11.43
C MET A 1 -17.82 -12.02 -10.66
N ASP A 2 -18.93 -11.87 -9.97
CA ASP A 2 -19.20 -10.71 -9.11
C ASP A 2 -18.24 -10.73 -7.90
N ILE A 3 -17.93 -9.56 -7.34
CA ILE A 3 -17.07 -9.46 -6.16
C ILE A 3 -17.71 -10.17 -4.97
N GLU A 4 -19.05 -10.12 -4.86
CA GLU A 4 -19.80 -10.77 -3.78
C GLU A 4 -19.70 -12.30 -3.87
N GLU A 5 -19.82 -12.87 -5.08
CA GLU A 5 -19.66 -14.30 -5.30
C GLU A 5 -18.24 -14.78 -4.95
N LEU A 6 -17.23 -14.01 -5.33
CA LEU A 6 -15.84 -14.30 -5.05
C LEU A 6 -15.55 -14.26 -3.56
N VAL A 7 -16.00 -13.20 -2.88
CA VAL A 7 -15.85 -13.04 -1.44
C VAL A 7 -16.56 -14.17 -0.71
N LYS A 8 -17.77 -14.54 -1.16
CA LYS A 8 -18.53 -15.66 -0.57
C LYS A 8 -17.76 -16.97 -0.65
N LYS A 9 -17.14 -17.26 -1.80
CA LYS A 9 -16.28 -18.46 -2.00
C LYS A 9 -15.11 -18.51 -1.01
N HIS A 10 -14.45 -17.38 -0.74
CA HIS A 10 -13.31 -17.33 0.19
C HIS A 10 -13.74 -17.18 1.66
N SER A 11 -14.99 -16.81 1.93
CA SER A 11 -15.56 -16.69 3.28
C SER A 11 -16.04 -18.02 3.88
N THR A 12 -15.98 -19.11 3.12
CA THR A 12 -16.58 -20.41 3.48
C THR A 12 -16.00 -21.05 4.74
N SER A 13 -14.82 -20.61 5.21
CA SER A 13 -14.22 -21.02 6.49
C SER A 13 -14.08 -19.88 7.51
N ARG A 14 -15.13 -19.05 7.65
CA ARG A 14 -15.15 -17.95 8.66
C ARG A 14 -14.68 -18.37 10.06
N ASN A 15 -15.11 -19.54 10.54
CA ASN A 15 -14.71 -20.05 11.86
C ASN A 15 -13.19 -20.27 11.98
N GLU A 16 -12.54 -20.67 10.89
CA GLU A 16 -11.09 -20.85 10.83
C GLU A 16 -10.38 -19.50 10.89
N LEU A 17 -10.86 -18.51 10.13
CA LEU A 17 -10.32 -17.14 10.16
C LEU A 17 -10.46 -16.51 11.55
N ASP A 18 -11.64 -16.67 12.17
CA ASP A 18 -11.89 -16.21 13.54
C ASP A 18 -10.93 -16.89 14.53
N SER A 19 -10.76 -18.22 14.43
CA SER A 19 -9.85 -18.97 15.30
C SER A 19 -8.39 -18.54 15.14
N LEU A 20 -7.91 -18.34 13.92
CA LEU A 20 -6.54 -17.88 13.65
C LEU A 20 -6.32 -16.49 14.22
N PHE A 21 -7.28 -15.59 14.01
CA PHE A 21 -7.21 -14.24 14.52
C PHE A 21 -7.22 -14.18 16.05
N GLN A 22 -8.06 -14.98 16.73
CA GLN A 22 -8.06 -15.06 18.19
C GLN A 22 -6.74 -15.60 18.75
N SER A 23 -6.14 -16.61 18.09
CA SER A 23 -4.82 -17.12 18.48
C SER A 23 -3.74 -16.05 18.36
N TYR A 24 -3.77 -15.25 17.28
CA TYR A 24 -2.88 -14.10 17.10
C TYR A 24 -3.03 -13.06 18.23
N LEU A 25 -4.27 -12.69 18.58
CA LEU A 25 -4.52 -11.74 19.66
C LEU A 25 -4.00 -12.27 21.00
N ARG A 26 -4.25 -13.55 21.30
CA ARG A 26 -3.74 -14.16 22.53
C ARG A 26 -2.22 -14.16 22.58
N LEU A 27 -1.53 -14.53 21.49
CA LEU A 27 -0.07 -14.49 21.44
C LEU A 27 0.46 -13.06 21.66
N THR A 28 -0.20 -12.07 21.07
CA THR A 28 0.22 -10.66 21.14
C THR A 28 0.05 -10.07 22.56
N PHE A 29 -1.08 -10.35 23.21
CA PHE A 29 -1.40 -9.77 24.53
C PHE A 29 -0.95 -10.63 25.71
N ASN A 30 -0.80 -11.94 25.52
CA ASN A 30 -0.41 -12.90 26.55
C ASN A 30 0.66 -13.88 26.02
N PRO A 31 1.85 -13.40 25.61
CA PRO A 31 2.87 -14.25 25.01
C PRO A 31 3.37 -15.37 25.94
N GLY A 32 3.25 -15.19 27.26
CA GLY A 32 3.64 -16.19 28.26
C GLY A 32 2.74 -17.44 28.29
N ASP A 33 1.59 -17.42 27.61
CA ASP A 33 0.69 -18.57 27.50
C ASP A 33 1.20 -19.63 26.51
N PHE A 34 2.24 -19.33 25.73
CA PHE A 34 2.66 -20.13 24.59
C PHE A 34 4.12 -20.53 24.69
N SER A 35 4.42 -21.77 24.30
CA SER A 35 5.78 -22.18 23.97
C SER A 35 6.27 -21.51 22.69
N GLU A 36 7.59 -21.52 22.46
CA GLU A 36 8.19 -20.97 21.25
C GLU A 36 7.62 -21.61 19.97
N ASP A 37 7.49 -22.95 19.95
CA ASP A 37 6.93 -23.70 18.83
C ASP A 37 5.46 -23.35 18.55
N GLU A 38 4.66 -23.12 19.60
CA GLU A 38 3.27 -22.67 19.46
C GLU A 38 3.21 -21.24 18.92
N GLY A 39 4.08 -20.36 19.41
CA GLY A 39 4.21 -18.99 18.90
C GLY A 39 4.53 -18.98 17.39
N ILE A 40 5.51 -19.78 16.96
CA ILE A 40 5.88 -19.92 15.55
C ILE A 40 4.69 -20.41 14.71
N LYS A 41 3.96 -21.43 15.18
CA LYS A 41 2.75 -21.94 14.48
C LYS A 41 1.69 -20.86 14.33
N ILE A 42 1.48 -20.03 15.36
CA ILE A 42 0.52 -18.93 15.32
C ILE A 42 0.97 -17.84 14.32
N ILE A 43 2.26 -17.52 14.26
CA ILE A 43 2.80 -16.56 13.26
C ILE A 43 2.54 -17.03 11.83
N TYR A 44 2.84 -18.31 11.52
CA TYR A 44 2.54 -18.87 10.21
C TYR A 44 1.03 -18.97 9.94
N GLY A 45 0.22 -19.30 10.95
CA GLY A 45 -1.23 -19.27 10.88
C GLY A 45 -1.78 -17.87 10.57
N THR A 46 -1.19 -16.84 11.17
CA THR A 46 -1.53 -15.43 10.93
C THR A 46 -1.16 -15.02 9.49
N ASN A 47 -0.06 -15.53 8.96
CA ASN A 47 0.29 -15.32 7.55
C ASN A 47 -0.75 -15.94 6.60
N ASN A 48 -1.21 -17.15 6.92
CA ASN A 48 -2.25 -17.82 6.14
C ASN A 48 -3.59 -17.10 6.22
N LEU A 49 -3.94 -16.54 7.38
CA LEU A 49 -5.09 -15.65 7.56
C LEU A 49 -4.98 -14.43 6.63
N LEU A 50 -3.87 -13.68 6.69
CA LEU A 50 -3.66 -12.51 5.85
C LEU A 50 -3.70 -12.85 4.35
N MET A 51 -3.08 -13.95 3.94
CA MET A 51 -3.11 -14.39 2.54
C MET A 51 -4.51 -14.81 2.09
N SER A 52 -5.31 -15.42 2.97
CA SER A 52 -6.70 -15.78 2.68
C SER A 52 -7.57 -14.54 2.47
N LEU A 53 -7.35 -13.50 3.29
CA LEU A 53 -8.02 -12.20 3.13
C LEU A 53 -7.55 -11.45 1.88
N ALA A 54 -6.27 -11.55 1.51
CA ALA A 54 -5.70 -10.86 0.35
C ALA A 54 -5.96 -11.58 -0.99
N ARG A 55 -6.27 -12.88 -1.00
CA ARG A 55 -6.48 -13.66 -2.23
C ARG A 55 -7.54 -13.04 -3.17
N PRO A 56 -8.71 -12.57 -2.70
CA PRO A 56 -9.68 -11.85 -3.52
C PRO A 56 -9.10 -10.61 -4.22
N PHE A 57 -8.08 -9.95 -3.66
CA PHE A 57 -7.49 -8.73 -4.24
C PHE A 57 -6.94 -9.02 -5.64
N PHE A 58 -6.38 -10.21 -5.85
CA PHE A 58 -5.80 -10.63 -7.12
C PHE A 58 -6.85 -11.24 -8.05
N GLU A 59 -7.66 -12.17 -7.53
CA GLU A 59 -8.63 -12.93 -8.32
C GLU A 59 -9.73 -12.04 -8.92
N TYR A 60 -10.20 -11.03 -8.17
CA TYR A 60 -11.23 -10.11 -8.64
C TYR A 60 -10.72 -9.22 -9.78
N ASN A 61 -9.53 -8.67 -9.60
CA ASN A 61 -9.02 -7.60 -10.44
C ASN A 61 -8.35 -8.08 -11.74
N LYS A 62 -7.95 -9.36 -11.79
CA LYS A 62 -7.34 -9.99 -12.98
C LYS A 62 -6.21 -9.15 -13.57
N PHE A 63 -5.33 -8.66 -12.70
CA PHE A 63 -4.20 -7.83 -13.13
C PHE A 63 -3.36 -8.56 -14.17
N LYS A 64 -2.96 -7.85 -15.23
CA LYS A 64 -1.93 -8.32 -16.17
C LYS A 64 -0.55 -8.10 -15.54
N ASP A 65 -0.28 -8.85 -14.48
CA ASP A 65 0.88 -8.77 -13.60
C ASP A 65 1.16 -10.12 -12.94
N THR A 66 2.39 -10.28 -12.43
CA THR A 66 2.81 -11.41 -11.59
C THR A 66 3.15 -10.86 -10.21
N TRP A 67 2.75 -11.59 -9.17
CA TRP A 67 2.87 -11.14 -7.79
C TRP A 67 3.79 -12.05 -6.98
N ASP A 68 4.66 -11.46 -6.18
CA ASP A 68 5.39 -12.16 -5.12
C ASP A 68 4.76 -11.80 -3.77
N ASN A 69 4.19 -12.82 -3.15
CA ASN A 69 3.52 -12.78 -1.85
C ASN A 69 4.09 -13.84 -0.89
N SER A 70 5.33 -14.25 -1.13
CA SER A 70 6.03 -15.27 -0.34
C SER A 70 6.62 -14.74 0.96
N LYS A 71 6.69 -13.41 1.10
CA LYS A 71 7.40 -12.73 2.19
C LYS A 71 6.40 -12.08 3.15
N PHE A 72 6.75 -12.12 4.42
CA PHE A 72 6.10 -11.35 5.47
C PHE A 72 7.17 -10.90 6.47
N TYR A 73 6.83 -9.92 7.30
CA TYR A 73 7.69 -9.50 8.40
C TYR A 73 6.86 -9.17 9.65
N MET A 74 7.52 -9.18 10.79
CA MET A 74 6.95 -8.71 12.06
C MET A 74 7.36 -7.26 12.27
N ASN A 75 6.40 -6.40 12.59
CA ASN A 75 6.65 -5.04 13.04
C ASN A 75 6.40 -4.93 14.55
N ALA A 76 6.65 -3.76 15.14
CA ALA A 76 6.53 -3.55 16.59
C ALA A 76 5.13 -3.83 17.17
N TYR A 77 4.11 -3.86 16.32
CA TYR A 77 2.70 -3.93 16.71
C TYR A 77 1.90 -5.00 15.97
N GLY A 78 2.55 -5.85 15.16
CA GLY A 78 1.88 -6.95 14.48
C GLY A 78 2.66 -7.53 13.31
N GLN A 79 1.92 -8.12 12.37
CA GLN A 79 2.45 -8.91 11.26
C GLN A 79 1.99 -8.35 9.92
N THR A 80 2.90 -8.34 8.95
CA THR A 80 2.70 -7.70 7.65
C THR A 80 3.03 -8.66 6.53
N LEU A 81 2.05 -8.94 5.66
CA LEU A 81 2.23 -9.63 4.39
C LEU A 81 2.70 -8.64 3.32
N ILE A 82 3.75 -9.02 2.57
CA ILE A 82 4.30 -8.25 1.45
C ILE A 82 3.63 -8.72 0.16
N LEU A 83 3.10 -7.79 -0.62
CA LEU A 83 2.51 -8.05 -1.93
C LEU A 83 3.29 -7.23 -2.99
N GLU A 84 4.22 -7.87 -3.70
CA GLU A 84 5.11 -7.19 -4.63
C GLU A 84 4.67 -7.41 -6.09
N SER A 85 4.42 -6.32 -6.83
CA SER A 85 4.14 -6.34 -8.27
C SER A 85 5.45 -6.48 -9.04
N LYS A 86 5.62 -7.57 -9.80
CA LYS A 86 6.82 -7.76 -10.64
C LYS A 86 6.85 -6.83 -11.85
N LYS A 87 5.69 -6.34 -12.30
CA LYS A 87 5.62 -5.40 -13.42
C LYS A 87 6.06 -3.99 -13.06
N THR A 88 5.63 -3.49 -11.90
CA THR A 88 5.92 -2.12 -11.47
C THR A 88 7.10 -2.05 -10.50
N ASN A 89 7.56 -3.20 -9.99
CA ASN A 89 8.52 -3.31 -8.90
C ASN A 89 8.05 -2.53 -7.64
N HIS A 90 6.74 -2.47 -7.44
CA HIS A 90 6.10 -1.76 -6.34
C HIS A 90 5.61 -2.75 -5.28
N THR A 91 5.71 -2.34 -4.01
CA THR A 91 5.34 -3.16 -2.86
C THR A 91 4.13 -2.57 -2.15
N PHE A 92 3.12 -3.41 -1.98
CA PHE A 92 1.98 -3.15 -1.10
C PHE A 92 2.14 -3.98 0.16
N GLU A 93 1.66 -3.45 1.26
CA GLU A 93 1.73 -4.10 2.57
C GLU A 93 0.31 -4.29 3.10
N PHE A 94 -0.02 -5.52 3.45
CA PHE A 94 -1.30 -5.87 4.04
C PHE A 94 -1.05 -6.57 5.38
N GLY A 95 -1.55 -6.01 6.47
CA GLY A 95 -1.12 -6.46 7.80
C GLY A 95 -2.09 -6.18 8.91
N ILE A 96 -1.68 -6.60 10.10
CA ILE A 96 -2.34 -6.35 11.37
C ILE A 96 -1.45 -5.43 12.19
N ASP A 97 -2.03 -4.37 12.77
CA ASP A 97 -1.34 -3.42 13.63
C ASP A 97 -2.29 -3.00 14.76
N ARG A 98 -1.89 -3.24 16.01
CA ARG A 98 -2.66 -2.90 17.23
C ARG A 98 -4.11 -3.41 17.20
N GLU A 99 -5.03 -2.56 16.75
CA GLU A 99 -6.49 -2.77 16.73
C GLU A 99 -7.08 -2.68 15.32
N VAL A 100 -6.24 -2.70 14.30
CA VAL A 100 -6.63 -2.58 12.90
C VAL A 100 -5.99 -3.62 12.01
N ILE A 101 -6.72 -3.98 10.95
CA ILE A 101 -6.14 -4.55 9.74
C ILE A 101 -5.94 -3.40 8.76
N TYR A 102 -4.83 -3.40 8.04
CA TYR A 102 -4.49 -2.31 7.15
C TYR A 102 -4.02 -2.79 5.79
N LEU A 103 -4.22 -1.93 4.79
CA LEU A 103 -3.58 -1.99 3.49
C LEU A 103 -2.84 -0.67 3.27
N GLN A 104 -1.54 -0.74 3.00
CA GLN A 104 -0.75 0.44 2.71
C GLN A 104 0.21 0.25 1.54
N SER A 105 0.63 1.38 0.98
CA SER A 105 1.66 1.43 -0.07
C SER A 105 2.39 2.75 0.03
N TYR A 106 3.72 2.72 -0.04
CA TYR A 106 4.51 3.94 -0.16
C TYR A 106 4.29 4.57 -1.54
N ILE A 107 4.56 5.86 -1.71
CA ILE A 107 4.43 6.50 -3.03
C ILE A 107 5.73 6.35 -3.82
N SER A 108 5.69 5.54 -4.88
CA SER A 108 6.78 5.47 -5.87
C SER A 108 6.65 6.56 -6.93
N TYR A 109 7.78 6.96 -7.52
CA TYR A 109 7.86 7.95 -8.60
C TYR A 109 7.14 9.28 -8.30
N PRO A 110 7.41 9.90 -7.13
CA PRO A 110 6.72 11.12 -6.71
C PRO A 110 6.86 12.28 -7.71
N GLU A 111 7.96 12.33 -8.46
CA GLU A 111 8.24 13.34 -9.49
C GLU A 111 7.21 13.35 -10.65
N ASN A 112 6.44 12.27 -10.81
CA ASN A 112 5.45 12.12 -11.88
C ASN A 112 4.07 12.66 -11.50
N PHE A 113 3.84 13.15 -10.27
CA PHE A 113 2.56 13.74 -9.88
C PHE A 113 2.13 14.92 -10.75
N LYS A 114 3.05 15.77 -11.21
CA LYS A 114 2.75 16.84 -12.17
C LYS A 114 2.20 16.36 -13.52
N ASN A 115 2.30 15.07 -13.82
CA ASN A 115 1.78 14.48 -15.05
C ASN A 115 0.40 13.84 -14.86
N MET A 116 -0.14 13.83 -13.64
CA MET A 116 -1.42 13.20 -13.33
C MET A 116 -2.59 14.16 -13.59
N ASN A 117 -3.70 13.61 -14.08
CA ASN A 117 -4.92 14.37 -14.39
C ASN A 117 -5.95 14.30 -13.25
N ASP A 118 -7.09 14.97 -13.42
CA ASP A 118 -8.18 14.96 -12.43
C ASP A 118 -8.74 13.56 -12.13
N GLY A 119 -8.63 12.62 -13.08
CA GLY A 119 -9.01 11.23 -12.88
C GLY A 119 -8.17 10.54 -11.82
N PHE A 120 -6.85 10.74 -11.84
CA PHE A 120 -5.94 10.25 -10.82
C PHE A 120 -6.32 10.78 -9.43
N TRP A 121 -6.53 12.09 -9.31
CA TRP A 121 -6.86 12.72 -8.04
C TRP A 121 -8.24 12.27 -7.51
N ARG A 122 -9.20 12.05 -8.40
CA ARG A 122 -10.49 11.45 -8.04
C ARG A 122 -10.31 10.05 -7.48
N SER A 123 -9.48 9.22 -8.10
CA SER A 123 -9.17 7.87 -7.62
C SER A 123 -8.52 7.89 -6.23
N VAL A 124 -7.62 8.85 -5.95
CA VAL A 124 -7.05 9.03 -4.60
C VAL A 124 -8.15 9.32 -3.57
N LEU A 125 -9.10 10.20 -3.88
CA LEU A 125 -10.21 10.53 -2.98
C LEU A 125 -11.15 9.34 -2.79
N GLU A 126 -11.35 8.53 -3.83
CA GLU A 126 -12.22 7.34 -3.79
C GLU A 126 -11.75 6.29 -2.77
N LEU A 127 -10.46 6.26 -2.41
CA LEU A 127 -9.93 5.37 -1.37
C LEU A 127 -10.66 5.51 -0.03
N SER A 128 -11.21 6.69 0.26
CA SER A 128 -12.02 6.93 1.47
C SER A 128 -13.34 6.16 1.53
N ASN A 129 -13.80 5.60 0.42
CA ASN A 129 -15.01 4.77 0.38
C ASN A 129 -14.78 3.32 0.84
N TYR A 130 -13.52 2.90 0.99
CA TYR A 130 -13.16 1.50 1.22
C TYR A 130 -12.56 1.23 2.60
N GLY A 131 -12.55 2.21 3.49
CA GLY A 131 -12.05 2.08 4.86
C GLY A 131 -11.63 3.43 5.41
N ASP A 132 -10.99 3.44 6.58
CA ASP A 132 -10.41 4.66 7.15
C ASP A 132 -9.12 5.02 6.39
N PHE A 133 -9.28 5.77 5.30
CA PHE A 133 -8.19 6.20 4.45
C PHE A 133 -7.48 7.43 5.03
N SER A 134 -6.15 7.33 5.13
CA SER A 134 -5.27 8.41 5.49
C SER A 134 -4.02 8.44 4.61
N PHE A 135 -3.56 9.65 4.31
CA PHE A 135 -2.19 9.85 3.84
C PHE A 135 -1.27 9.96 5.06
N VAL A 136 -0.30 9.05 5.18
CA VAL A 136 0.70 9.09 6.24
C VAL A 136 1.93 9.78 5.68
N GLU A 137 2.27 10.94 6.24
CA GLU A 137 3.39 11.75 5.75
C GLU A 137 4.73 11.17 6.22
N ASN A 138 5.74 11.22 5.36
CA ASN A 138 7.12 10.97 5.74
C ASN A 138 7.97 12.25 5.81
N ALA A 139 7.41 13.39 5.40
CA ALA A 139 8.12 14.66 5.40
C ALA A 139 8.12 15.28 6.81
N VAL A 140 9.30 15.59 7.34
CA VAL A 140 9.45 16.37 8.56
C VAL A 140 9.36 17.85 8.18
N MET A 141 8.31 18.54 8.63
CA MET A 141 8.21 19.99 8.45
C MET A 141 9.07 20.72 9.48
N GLY A 142 9.71 21.82 9.06
CA GLY A 142 10.33 22.77 9.97
C GLY A 142 9.28 23.44 10.88
N SER A 143 9.73 23.92 12.03
CA SER A 143 8.85 24.54 13.04
C SER A 143 8.14 25.79 12.53
N LYS A 144 8.74 26.52 11.58
CA LYS A 144 8.19 27.76 11.01
C LYS A 144 7.10 27.49 9.97
N GLU A 145 7.22 26.41 9.20
CA GLU A 145 6.28 26.03 8.15
C GLU A 145 5.05 25.33 8.74
N THR A 146 5.24 24.61 9.85
CA THR A 146 4.18 23.87 10.55
C THR A 146 2.97 24.75 10.86
N GLN A 147 3.16 26.03 11.23
CA GLN A 147 2.04 26.93 11.54
C GLN A 147 1.08 27.19 10.36
N TYR A 148 1.59 27.14 9.12
CA TYR A 148 0.79 27.38 7.91
C TYR A 148 0.18 26.10 7.35
N PHE A 149 0.75 24.95 7.70
CA PHE A 149 0.45 23.69 7.05
C PHE A 149 -0.04 22.58 7.99
N ASN A 150 -0.31 22.90 9.27
CA ASN A 150 -0.89 21.96 10.25
C ASN A 150 -2.39 21.73 10.01
N ASN A 151 -2.74 21.30 8.80
CA ASN A 151 -4.07 20.80 8.47
C ASN A 151 -4.02 19.27 8.40
N LYS A 152 -4.61 18.61 9.39
CA LYS A 152 -4.67 17.14 9.45
C LYS A 152 -5.92 16.53 8.79
N LYS A 153 -6.86 17.36 8.29
CA LYS A 153 -8.16 16.90 7.80
C LYS A 153 -8.14 16.44 6.33
N SER A 154 -7.41 17.13 5.46
CA SER A 154 -7.44 16.85 4.01
C SER A 154 -6.24 16.02 3.58
N ASN A 155 -6.47 14.75 3.23
CA ASN A 155 -5.44 13.85 2.70
C ASN A 155 -4.81 14.38 1.40
N LEU A 156 -5.63 14.87 0.47
CA LEU A 156 -5.15 15.40 -0.81
C LEU A 156 -4.31 16.66 -0.63
N PHE A 157 -4.72 17.57 0.26
CA PHE A 157 -3.94 18.76 0.56
C PHE A 157 -2.56 18.39 1.12
N ARG A 158 -2.51 17.47 2.09
CA ARG A 158 -1.25 17.01 2.72
C ARG A 158 -0.33 16.34 1.69
N LEU A 159 -0.90 15.54 0.78
CA LEU A 159 -0.18 14.92 -0.33
C LEU A 159 0.43 15.94 -1.29
N LEU A 160 -0.38 16.85 -1.81
CA LEU A 160 0.07 17.89 -2.75
C LEU A 160 1.10 18.82 -2.10
N ARG A 161 0.89 19.19 -0.83
CA ARG A 161 1.86 19.96 -0.07
C ARG A 161 3.20 19.25 0.03
N ASN A 162 3.22 17.96 0.40
CA ASN A 162 4.47 17.19 0.46
C ASN A 162 5.14 17.12 -0.90
N TYR A 163 4.36 16.96 -1.97
CA TYR A 163 4.89 16.99 -3.34
C TYR A 163 5.53 18.34 -3.69
N PHE A 164 4.88 19.46 -3.40
CA PHE A 164 5.46 20.77 -3.68
C PHE A 164 6.72 21.04 -2.85
N LEU A 165 6.74 20.65 -1.57
CA LEU A 165 7.94 20.74 -0.74
C LEU A 165 9.08 19.88 -1.31
N HIS A 166 8.76 18.68 -1.79
CA HIS A 166 9.72 17.81 -2.46
C HIS A 166 10.30 18.45 -3.72
N GLU A 167 9.47 19.00 -4.62
CA GLU A 167 9.96 19.64 -5.83
C GLU A 167 10.77 20.90 -5.51
N ILE A 168 10.30 21.76 -4.58
CA ILE A 168 10.99 23.00 -4.20
C ILE A 168 12.37 22.69 -3.62
N ASN A 169 12.47 21.72 -2.72
CA ASN A 169 13.75 21.32 -2.13
C ASN A 169 14.73 20.73 -3.17
N ASN A 170 14.23 20.30 -4.34
CA ASN A 170 15.04 19.75 -5.42
C ASN A 170 15.29 20.74 -6.57
N LEU A 171 14.74 21.96 -6.53
CA LEU A 171 14.86 22.96 -7.62
C LEU A 171 16.31 23.38 -7.86
N ASP A 172 17.05 23.63 -6.79
CA ASP A 172 18.42 24.18 -6.83
C ASP A 172 19.50 23.11 -6.67
N LEU A 173 19.12 21.83 -6.62
CA LEU A 173 20.04 20.71 -6.48
C LEU A 173 20.45 20.17 -7.85
N GLU A 174 21.76 19.98 -8.05
CA GLU A 174 22.27 19.26 -9.21
C GLU A 174 21.69 17.84 -9.27
N SER A 175 21.65 17.24 -10.46
CA SER A 175 20.99 15.94 -10.67
C SER A 175 21.49 14.84 -9.73
N HIS A 176 22.74 14.89 -9.26
CA HIS A 176 23.33 13.94 -8.33
C HIS A 176 23.10 14.28 -6.84
N GLN A 177 22.61 15.50 -6.55
CA GLN A 177 22.33 16.01 -5.21
C GLN A 177 20.83 15.93 -4.87
N ARG A 178 19.98 15.75 -5.88
CA ARG A 178 18.53 15.63 -5.70
C ARG A 178 18.21 14.46 -4.79
N ASN A 179 17.30 14.71 -3.85
CA ASN A 179 16.80 13.73 -2.91
C ASN A 179 15.71 12.89 -3.60
N TYR A 180 16.12 12.00 -4.52
CA TYR A 180 15.21 11.04 -5.14
C TYR A 180 14.63 10.06 -4.11
N ASP A 181 15.31 9.88 -2.99
CA ASP A 181 14.89 8.98 -1.90
C ASP A 181 13.94 9.63 -0.89
N MET A 182 13.59 10.92 -1.05
CA MET A 182 12.51 11.50 -0.24
C MET A 182 11.16 10.87 -0.62
N ASN A 183 10.79 9.84 0.13
CA ASN A 183 9.46 9.25 0.10
C ASN A 183 8.44 10.31 0.56
N LEU A 184 7.41 10.59 -0.25
CA LEU A 184 6.35 11.55 0.11
C LEU A 184 5.53 11.08 1.31
N GLY A 185 5.39 9.77 1.46
CA GLY A 185 4.52 9.14 2.44
C GLY A 185 3.85 7.88 1.90
N TRP A 186 2.83 7.44 2.61
CA TRP A 186 2.07 6.23 2.31
C TRP A 186 0.59 6.54 2.13
N PHE A 187 -0.04 5.86 1.19
CA PHE A 187 -1.47 5.63 1.23
C PHE A 187 -1.74 4.53 2.25
N HIS A 188 -2.64 4.77 3.19
CA HIS A 188 -2.92 3.83 4.27
C HIS A 188 -4.44 3.75 4.50
N ILE A 189 -5.01 2.56 4.34
CA ILE A 189 -6.43 2.26 4.58
C ILE A 189 -6.54 1.29 5.75
N LYS A 190 -7.44 1.54 6.70
CA LYS A 190 -7.60 0.73 7.90
C LYS A 190 -9.03 0.22 8.06
N TRP A 191 -9.15 -0.98 8.61
CA TRP A 191 -10.37 -1.59 9.10
C TRP A 191 -10.19 -1.96 10.56
N LYS A 192 -11.12 -1.54 11.42
CA LYS A 192 -11.05 -1.86 12.85
C LYS A 192 -11.29 -3.35 13.09
N PHE A 193 -10.73 -3.89 14.15
CA PHE A 193 -11.09 -5.24 14.60
C PHE A 193 -12.61 -5.36 14.80
N GLY A 194 -13.15 -6.52 14.42
CA GLY A 194 -14.59 -6.77 14.37
C GLY A 194 -15.27 -6.38 13.05
N THR A 195 -14.57 -5.68 12.14
CA THR A 195 -15.06 -5.51 10.75
C THR A 195 -15.26 -6.89 10.12
N PRO A 196 -16.41 -7.19 9.48
CA PRO A 196 -16.65 -8.49 8.87
C PRO A 196 -15.56 -8.86 7.84
N TRP A 197 -15.07 -10.10 7.85
CA TRP A 197 -14.05 -10.56 6.89
C TRP A 197 -14.46 -10.34 5.44
N THR A 198 -15.74 -10.55 5.13
CA THR A 198 -16.29 -10.31 3.80
C THR A 198 -16.18 -8.85 3.37
N GLU A 199 -16.36 -7.92 4.31
CA GLU A 199 -16.20 -6.49 4.07
C GLU A 199 -14.73 -6.12 3.85
N ILE A 200 -13.82 -6.65 4.67
CA ILE A 200 -12.36 -6.46 4.47
C ILE A 200 -11.92 -7.00 3.10
N MET A 201 -12.37 -8.20 2.73
CA MET A 201 -12.05 -8.79 1.42
C MET A 201 -12.61 -7.94 0.26
N LYS A 202 -13.86 -7.51 0.35
CA LYS A 202 -14.52 -6.69 -0.69
C LYS A 202 -13.86 -5.33 -0.82
N ASN A 203 -13.83 -4.56 0.27
CA ASN A 203 -13.32 -3.20 0.28
C ASN A 203 -11.81 -3.19 0.03
N GLY A 204 -11.07 -4.14 0.59
CA GLY A 204 -9.65 -4.35 0.32
C GLY A 204 -9.39 -4.63 -1.16
N SER A 205 -10.20 -5.46 -1.83
CA SER A 205 -10.05 -5.72 -3.28
C SER A 205 -10.25 -4.47 -4.13
N LEU A 206 -11.23 -3.64 -3.78
CA LEU A 206 -11.54 -2.40 -4.49
C LEU A 206 -10.47 -1.34 -4.25
N ALA A 207 -10.04 -1.17 -2.99
CA ALA A 207 -8.96 -0.26 -2.65
C ALA A 207 -7.62 -0.68 -3.28
N PHE A 208 -7.30 -1.99 -3.25
CA PHE A 208 -6.08 -2.53 -3.88
C PHE A 208 -6.06 -2.28 -5.38
N LYS A 209 -7.21 -2.40 -6.06
CA LYS A 209 -7.34 -2.04 -7.48
C LYS A 209 -6.94 -0.60 -7.74
N ILE A 210 -7.46 0.32 -6.94
CA ILE A 210 -7.19 1.74 -7.09
C ILE A 210 -5.72 2.03 -6.79
N LEU A 211 -5.19 1.53 -5.67
CA LEU A 211 -3.78 1.71 -5.33
C LEU A 211 -2.86 1.20 -6.45
N TYR A 212 -3.16 0.01 -7.00
CA TYR A 212 -2.42 -0.52 -8.14
C TYR A 212 -2.49 0.39 -9.37
N GLN A 213 -3.67 0.90 -9.70
CA GLN A 213 -3.84 1.83 -10.82
C GLN A 213 -3.06 3.12 -10.62
N LEU A 214 -3.12 3.72 -9.43
CA LEU A 214 -2.37 4.93 -9.08
C LEU A 214 -0.87 4.69 -9.29
N HIS A 215 -0.30 3.64 -8.73
CA HIS A 215 1.14 3.33 -8.89
C HIS A 215 1.50 2.97 -10.32
N TYR A 216 0.62 2.28 -11.04
CA TYR A 216 0.83 1.96 -12.45
C TYR A 216 0.89 3.22 -13.32
N GLU A 217 0.02 4.21 -13.08
CA GLU A 217 0.03 5.48 -13.82
C GLU A 217 1.32 6.27 -13.58
N LEU A 218 1.80 6.33 -12.34
CA LEU A 218 3.07 6.96 -11.98
C LEU A 218 4.26 6.24 -12.62
N TRP A 219 4.32 4.91 -12.51
CA TRP A 219 5.35 4.08 -13.11
C TRP A 219 5.38 4.22 -14.64
N LYS A 220 4.22 4.26 -15.30
CA LYS A 220 4.10 4.31 -16.76
C LYS A 220 4.75 5.55 -17.35
N VAL A 221 4.70 6.69 -16.64
CA VAL A 221 5.38 7.92 -17.08
C VAL A 221 6.90 7.69 -17.14
N SER A 222 7.48 7.09 -16.11
CA SER A 222 8.92 6.76 -16.06
C SER A 222 9.30 5.69 -17.11
N ASP A 223 8.48 4.64 -17.27
CA ASP A 223 8.68 3.61 -18.28
C ASP A 223 8.72 4.20 -19.71
N LEU A 224 7.78 5.08 -20.06
CA LEU A 224 7.74 5.74 -21.37
C LEU A 224 8.96 6.65 -21.60
N ARG A 225 9.42 7.39 -20.58
CA ARG A 225 10.62 8.23 -20.67
C ARG A 225 11.87 7.38 -20.93
N SER A 226 12.01 6.25 -20.22
CA SER A 226 13.16 5.35 -20.38
C SER A 226 13.21 4.70 -21.77
N LYS A 227 12.04 4.27 -22.30
CA LYS A 227 11.93 3.70 -23.65
C LYS A 227 12.29 4.71 -24.74
N LYS A 228 11.94 5.99 -24.55
CA LYS A 228 12.32 7.06 -25.49
C LYS A 228 13.84 7.25 -25.53
N HIS A 229 14.50 7.27 -24.37
CA HIS A 229 15.96 7.40 -24.28
C HIS A 229 16.69 6.22 -24.96
N ARG A 230 16.28 4.99 -24.69
CA ARG A 230 16.88 3.81 -25.34
C ARG A 230 16.78 3.86 -26.87
N ARG A 231 15.67 4.37 -27.40
CA ARG A 231 15.48 4.52 -28.86
C ARG A 231 16.39 5.59 -29.46
N SER A 232 16.64 6.70 -28.76
CA SER A 232 17.59 7.72 -29.24
C SER A 232 19.03 7.20 -29.24
N ASP A 233 19.44 6.46 -28.21
CA ASP A 233 20.81 5.93 -28.10
C ASP A 233 21.15 4.87 -29.16
N THR A 234 20.13 4.10 -29.57
CA THR A 234 20.25 3.10 -30.64
C THR A 234 20.32 3.75 -32.04
N GLN A 235 19.83 4.98 -32.19
CA GLN A 235 19.90 5.73 -33.45
C GLN A 235 21.21 6.53 -33.59
N SER A 236 21.83 6.94 -32.47
CA SER A 236 23.13 7.62 -32.47
C SER A 236 24.33 6.69 -32.63
N THR A 237 24.20 5.41 -32.33
CA THR A 237 25.26 4.41 -32.51
C THR A 237 25.33 3.81 -33.92
N ASN A 238 24.35 4.12 -34.77
CA ASN A 238 24.27 3.69 -36.17
C ASN A 238 24.59 4.82 -37.17
N LYS A 239 25.30 5.86 -36.72
CA LYS A 239 25.88 6.94 -37.55
C LYS A 239 27.37 7.02 -37.30
#